data_AF-J4J2R6-F1
#
_entry.id   AF-J4J2R6-F1
#
_cell.length_a   1.000
_cell.length_b   1.000
_cell.length_c   1.000
_cell.angle_alpha   90.00
_cell.angle_beta   90.00
_cell.angle_gamma   90.00
#
_symmetry.space_group_name_H-M   'P 1'
#
loop_
_entity.id
_entity.type
_entity.pdbx_description
1 polymer ?
#
loop_
_entity_poly.entity_id
_entity_poly.type
_entity_poly.pdbx_seq_one_letter_code
_entity_poly.pdbx_strand_id
1 'polypeptide(L)'
;MFGIGVPELILILVVGLIVFGPGKLPEMGRSLGKGIREFRKASNALTAAINAPDPPPAAPAPAQPAAQPAAQPAAAPTEAQAAPAAPTARPTAETAAAAVAAHAAEQSGADNKV
;
A
#
# COMPACT_ATOMS: atom_id res chain seq x y z
N MET A 1 -12.87 -13.38 -39.07
CA MET A 1 -12.35 -14.76 -38.88
C MET A 1 -12.06 -15.08 -37.40
N PHE A 2 -12.97 -14.75 -36.47
CA PHE A 2 -13.13 -15.40 -35.16
C PHE A 2 -14.37 -14.74 -34.56
N GLY A 3 -15.54 -15.29 -34.88
CA GLY A 3 -16.81 -14.84 -34.31
C GLY A 3 -16.92 -15.36 -32.88
N ILE A 4 -16.00 -14.94 -32.01
CA ILE A 4 -16.09 -15.24 -30.57
C ILE A 4 -17.26 -14.43 -30.05
N GLY A 5 -18.41 -15.09 -30.00
CA GLY A 5 -19.59 -14.54 -29.39
C GLY A 5 -19.47 -14.58 -27.87
N VAL A 6 -20.43 -13.95 -27.23
CA VAL A 6 -20.67 -14.11 -25.80
C VAL A 6 -20.76 -15.59 -25.37
N PRO A 7 -21.36 -16.52 -26.15
CA PRO A 7 -21.43 -17.94 -25.78
C PRO A 7 -20.06 -18.62 -25.64
N GLU A 8 -19.16 -18.42 -26.60
CA GLU A 8 -17.81 -19.00 -26.57
C GLU A 8 -17.00 -18.44 -25.39
N LEU A 9 -17.17 -17.15 -25.10
CA LEU A 9 -16.50 -16.48 -23.98
C LEU A 9 -16.99 -17.01 -22.62
N ILE A 10 -18.29 -17.33 -22.51
CA ILE A 10 -18.86 -18.00 -21.33
C ILE A 10 -18.29 -19.41 -21.18
N LEU A 11 -18.17 -20.19 -22.27
CA LEU A 11 -17.60 -21.55 -22.20
C LEU A 11 -16.16 -21.53 -21.67
N ILE A 12 -15.32 -20.62 -22.16
CA ILE A 12 -13.95 -20.44 -21.68
C ILE A 12 -13.96 -20.00 -20.21
N LEU A 13 -14.86 -19.10 -19.83
CA LEU A 13 -15.00 -18.65 -18.45
C LEU A 13 -15.39 -19.81 -17.52
N VAL A 14 -16.30 -20.69 -17.92
CA VAL A 14 -16.69 -21.88 -17.13
C VAL A 14 -15.50 -22.81 -16.91
N VAL A 15 -14.72 -23.11 -17.96
CA VAL A 15 -13.50 -23.92 -17.82
C VAL A 15 -12.49 -23.23 -16.89
N GLY A 16 -12.27 -21.92 -17.06
CA GLY A 16 -11.41 -21.14 -16.18
C GLY A 16 -11.90 -21.11 -14.73
N LEU A 17 -13.22 -21.05 -14.50
CA LEU A 17 -13.84 -21.11 -13.18
C LEU A 17 -13.69 -22.48 -12.53
N ILE A 18 -13.62 -23.57 -13.29
CA ILE A 18 -13.34 -24.90 -12.73
C ILE A 18 -11.87 -25.00 -12.30
N VAL A 19 -10.94 -24.46 -13.11
CA VAL A 19 -9.51 -24.50 -12.82
C VAL A 19 -9.14 -23.57 -11.65
N PHE A 20 -9.61 -22.32 -11.71
CA PHE A 20 -9.25 -21.28 -10.73
C PHE A 20 -10.26 -21.17 -9.58
N GLY A 21 -11.53 -21.49 -9.81
CA GLY A 21 -12.62 -21.32 -8.84
C GLY A 21 -13.37 -19.98 -8.98
N PRO A 22 -14.69 -19.95 -8.71
CA PRO A 22 -15.51 -18.73 -8.80
C PRO A 22 -15.17 -17.64 -7.79
N GLY A 23 -14.49 -17.99 -6.68
CA GLY A 23 -13.99 -17.01 -5.72
C GLY A 23 -12.67 -16.36 -6.15
N LYS A 24 -11.82 -17.06 -6.91
CA LYS A 24 -10.45 -16.61 -7.20
C LYS A 24 -10.36 -15.61 -8.34
N LEU A 25 -11.20 -15.76 -9.38
CA LEU A 25 -11.27 -14.77 -10.47
C LEU A 25 -11.62 -13.34 -9.98
N PRO A 26 -12.67 -13.11 -9.17
CA PRO A 26 -12.97 -11.77 -8.67
C PRO A 26 -11.92 -11.28 -7.66
N GLU A 27 -11.32 -12.17 -6.87
CA GLU A 27 -10.24 -11.82 -5.94
C GLU A 27 -8.99 -11.33 -6.69
N MET A 28 -8.54 -12.07 -7.70
CA MET A 28 -7.44 -11.67 -8.59
C MET A 28 -7.77 -10.42 -9.42
N GLY A 29 -9.00 -10.32 -9.92
CA GLY A 29 -9.46 -9.13 -10.64
C GLY A 29 -9.45 -7.86 -9.77
N ARG A 30 -9.78 -7.96 -8.48
CA ARG A 30 -9.71 -6.84 -7.54
C ARG A 30 -8.29 -6.40 -7.25
N SER A 31 -7.34 -7.32 -7.10
CA SER A 31 -5.93 -6.96 -6.85
C SER A 31 -5.28 -6.35 -8.11
N LEU A 32 -5.45 -6.99 -9.27
CA LEU A 32 -5.00 -6.47 -10.56
C LEU A 32 -5.65 -5.13 -10.88
N GLY A 33 -6.94 -4.98 -10.61
CA GLY A 33 -7.70 -3.75 -10.85
C GLY A 33 -7.16 -2.55 -10.07
N LYS A 34 -6.77 -2.74 -8.80
CA LYS A 34 -6.11 -1.70 -8.00
C LYS A 34 -4.77 -1.30 -8.61
N GLY A 35 -3.94 -2.28 -9.00
CA GLY A 35 -2.65 -2.02 -9.66
C GLY A 35 -2.81 -1.25 -10.97
N ILE A 36 -3.74 -1.65 -11.83
CA ILE A 36 -4.04 -0.96 -13.10
C ILE A 36 -4.55 0.46 -12.84
N ARG A 37 -5.38 0.68 -11.82
CA ARG A 37 -5.92 1.99 -11.49
C ARG A 37 -4.82 2.96 -11.04
N GLU A 38 -3.91 2.49 -10.21
CA GLU A 38 -2.78 3.30 -9.73
C GLU A 38 -1.74 3.52 -10.82
N PHE A 39 -1.49 2.51 -11.66
CA PHE A 39 -0.70 2.67 -12.87
C PHE A 39 -1.28 3.75 -13.78
N ARG A 40 -2.58 3.68 -14.11
CA ARG A 40 -3.26 4.71 -14.92
C ARG A 40 -3.17 6.10 -14.29
N LYS A 41 -3.33 6.21 -12.96
CA LYS A 41 -3.22 7.49 -12.26
C LYS A 41 -1.80 8.07 -12.38
N ALA A 42 -0.78 7.25 -12.18
CA ALA A 42 0.63 7.66 -12.33
C ALA A 42 0.96 8.01 -13.79
N SER A 43 0.52 7.20 -14.76
CA SER A 43 0.68 7.49 -16.18
C SER A 43 0.03 8.81 -16.56
N ASN A 44 -1.21 9.06 -16.12
CA ASN A 44 -1.91 10.30 -16.39
C ASN A 44 -1.21 11.52 -15.75
N ALA A 45 -0.71 11.38 -14.52
CA ALA A 45 0.04 12.44 -13.85
C ALA A 45 1.35 12.75 -14.58
N LEU A 46 2.07 11.73 -15.04
CA LEU A 46 3.28 11.89 -15.83
C LEU A 46 3.00 12.55 -17.18
N THR A 47 1.96 12.09 -17.90
CA THR A 47 1.51 12.72 -19.14
C THR A 47 1.11 14.18 -18.91
N ALA A 48 0.41 14.49 -17.82
CA ALA A 48 0.07 15.87 -17.47
C ALA A 48 1.30 16.72 -17.17
N ALA A 49 2.29 16.19 -16.45
CA ALA A 49 3.54 16.90 -16.14
C ALA A 49 4.39 17.17 -17.39
N ILE A 50 4.40 16.25 -18.37
CA ILE A 50 5.14 16.41 -19.62
C ILE A 50 4.45 17.42 -20.56
N ASN A 51 3.12 17.46 -20.55
CA ASN A 51 2.33 18.32 -21.45
C ASN A 51 1.92 19.66 -20.83
N ALA A 52 2.12 19.86 -19.53
CA ALA A 52 1.88 21.14 -18.88
C ALA A 52 3.04 22.11 -19.19
N PRO A 53 2.77 23.29 -19.73
CA PRO A 53 3.72 24.40 -19.68
C PRO A 53 4.02 24.73 -18.21
N ASP A 54 5.27 25.09 -17.93
CA ASP A 54 5.77 25.46 -16.59
C ASP A 54 4.73 26.32 -15.84
N PRO A 55 4.17 25.86 -14.70
CA PRO A 55 3.18 26.63 -13.99
C PRO A 55 3.86 27.91 -13.47
N PRO A 56 3.29 29.11 -13.70
CA PRO A 56 3.78 30.30 -13.01
C PRO A 56 3.73 30.04 -11.50
N PRO A 57 4.71 30.54 -10.72
CA PRO A 57 4.77 30.34 -9.28
C PRO A 57 3.42 30.64 -8.67
N ALA A 58 2.85 29.65 -7.96
CA ALA A 58 1.52 29.77 -7.37
C ALA A 58 1.43 31.05 -6.53
N ALA A 59 0.58 31.99 -6.96
CA ALA A 59 0.06 32.99 -6.05
C ALA A 59 -0.65 32.25 -4.89
N PRO A 60 -0.45 32.65 -3.63
CA PRO A 60 -1.05 31.99 -2.49
C PRO A 60 -2.57 31.90 -2.68
N ALA A 61 -3.13 30.69 -2.60
CA ALA A 61 -4.57 30.52 -2.56
C ALA A 61 -5.13 31.34 -1.39
N PRO A 62 -6.16 32.19 -1.60
CA PRO A 62 -6.79 32.93 -0.52
C PRO A 62 -7.25 31.96 0.57
N ALA A 63 -6.81 32.21 1.79
CA ALA A 63 -7.38 31.62 2.99
C ALA A 63 -8.91 31.71 2.88
N GLN A 64 -9.58 30.55 2.86
CA GLN A 64 -11.04 30.48 2.86
C GLN A 64 -11.56 31.33 4.04
N PRO A 65 -12.30 32.41 3.78
CA PRO A 65 -12.87 33.23 4.82
C PRO A 65 -13.87 32.41 5.65
N ALA A 66 -13.80 32.60 6.96
CA ALA A 66 -14.74 32.09 7.93
C ALA A 66 -16.20 32.35 7.53
N ALA A 67 -16.98 31.28 7.39
CA ALA A 67 -18.45 31.33 7.46
C ALA A 67 -19.05 29.94 7.77
N GLN A 68 -18.90 29.46 9.01
CA GLN A 68 -19.98 28.70 9.65
C GLN A 68 -20.31 29.37 10.99
N PRO A 69 -21.26 30.32 11.00
CA PRO A 69 -21.88 30.83 12.21
C PRO A 69 -22.65 29.73 12.95
N ALA A 70 -22.26 29.51 14.20
CA ALA A 70 -23.04 29.06 15.36
C ALA A 70 -24.42 28.41 15.13
N ALA A 71 -24.53 27.11 15.45
CA ALA A 71 -25.63 26.56 16.27
C ALA A 71 -25.37 25.08 16.66
N GLN A 72 -24.70 24.83 17.78
CA GLN A 72 -25.17 23.77 18.67
C GLN A 72 -24.90 24.14 20.14
N PRO A 73 -25.96 24.40 20.93
CA PRO A 73 -25.88 24.83 22.33
C PRO A 73 -25.25 23.80 23.27
N ALA A 74 -24.68 24.34 24.32
CA ALA A 74 -24.07 23.66 25.46
C ALA A 74 -24.97 22.64 26.17
N ALA A 75 -24.36 21.49 26.52
CA ALA A 75 -24.53 20.75 27.77
C ALA A 75 -23.46 19.65 27.76
N ALA A 76 -22.71 19.30 28.79
CA ALA A 76 -22.31 19.86 30.08
C ALA A 76 -21.12 18.94 30.51
N PRO A 77 -20.21 19.39 31.38
CA PRO A 77 -18.97 18.69 31.69
C PRO A 77 -19.22 17.54 32.69
N THR A 78 -18.51 16.43 32.51
CA THR A 78 -18.24 15.45 33.58
C THR A 78 -16.86 14.88 33.26
N GLU A 79 -15.81 15.48 33.83
CA GLU A 79 -15.17 15.02 35.07
C GLU A 79 -14.66 13.57 35.03
N ALA A 80 -13.34 13.48 35.12
CA ALA A 80 -12.61 12.50 35.92
C ALA A 80 -12.78 11.00 35.59
N GLN A 81 -11.83 10.49 34.81
CA GLN A 81 -11.05 9.29 35.17
C GLN A 81 -9.66 9.50 34.54
N ALA A 82 -8.74 10.16 35.25
CA ALA A 82 -7.82 9.55 36.21
C ALA A 82 -6.99 8.42 35.55
N ALA A 83 -5.72 8.73 35.32
CA ALA A 83 -4.59 7.83 35.05
C ALA A 83 -4.42 6.78 36.19
N PRO A 84 -3.38 5.91 36.24
CA PRO A 84 -2.31 5.60 35.29
C PRO A 84 -2.02 4.07 35.15
N ALA A 85 -1.36 3.64 34.07
CA ALA A 85 -0.58 2.40 34.09
C ALA A 85 0.59 2.48 33.09
N ALA A 86 1.66 3.15 33.49
CA ALA A 86 3.02 2.75 33.13
C ALA A 86 3.43 1.60 34.09
N PRO A 87 4.48 0.76 33.86
CA PRO A 87 5.69 1.06 33.06
C PRO A 87 6.31 -0.11 32.26
N THR A 88 7.20 0.28 31.34
CA THR A 88 8.54 -0.29 31.08
C THR A 88 8.84 -1.75 31.48
N ALA A 89 9.15 -2.58 30.49
CA ALA A 89 10.25 -3.56 30.61
C ALA A 89 10.89 -3.92 29.25
N ARG A 90 12.01 -3.25 28.97
CA ARG A 90 13.27 -3.79 28.40
C ARG A 90 13.29 -4.29 26.93
N PRO A 91 14.05 -3.64 26.04
CA PRO A 91 14.64 -4.34 24.91
C PRO A 91 15.79 -5.18 25.46
N THR A 92 15.59 -6.49 25.61
CA THR A 92 16.71 -7.38 25.92
C THR A 92 17.50 -7.58 24.63
N ALA A 93 18.67 -6.95 24.59
CA ALA A 93 19.72 -7.11 23.60
C ALA A 93 20.34 -8.51 23.69
N GLU A 94 19.56 -9.57 23.41
CA GLU A 94 20.01 -10.97 23.52
C GLU A 94 19.51 -11.84 22.35
N THR A 95 19.43 -11.29 21.14
CA THR A 95 19.38 -12.10 19.90
C THR A 95 20.30 -11.55 18.80
N ALA A 96 21.01 -10.44 19.07
CA ALA A 96 22.04 -9.91 18.17
C ALA A 96 23.44 -10.53 18.41
N ALA A 97 23.64 -11.34 19.46
CA ALA A 97 24.94 -11.93 19.80
C ALA A 97 25.13 -13.39 19.33
N ALA A 98 24.09 -14.06 18.84
CA ALA A 98 24.17 -15.48 18.45
C ALA A 98 24.29 -15.74 16.93
N ALA A 99 24.24 -14.71 16.08
CA ALA A 99 24.33 -14.86 14.62
C ALA A 99 25.69 -14.45 14.01
N VAL A 100 26.67 -14.01 14.81
CA VAL A 100 27.99 -13.56 14.32
C VAL A 100 29.10 -14.61 14.58
N ALA A 101 28.78 -15.76 15.20
CA ALA A 101 29.76 -16.80 15.51
C ALA A 101 29.69 -18.06 14.61
N ALA A 102 28.85 -18.08 13.57
CA ALA A 102 28.65 -19.25 12.71
C ALA A 102 29.03 -19.04 11.22
N HIS A 103 29.67 -17.93 10.87
CA HIS A 103 30.14 -17.67 9.49
C HIS A 103 31.63 -17.27 9.39
N ALA A 104 32.42 -17.56 10.44
CA ALA A 104 33.86 -17.30 10.51
C ALA A 104 34.69 -18.60 10.48
N ALA A 105 34.24 -19.61 9.72
CA ALA A 105 34.90 -20.91 9.61
C ALA A 105 35.00 -21.47 8.17
N GLU A 106 34.99 -20.62 7.13
CA GLU A 106 35.17 -21.05 5.73
C GLU A 106 36.27 -20.29 4.95
N GLN A 107 37.16 -19.54 5.62
CA GLN A 107 38.26 -18.82 4.95
C GLN A 107 39.67 -19.26 5.36
N SER A 108 39.83 -20.48 5.90
CA SER A 108 41.17 -21.00 6.20
C SER A 108 41.25 -22.48 5.87
N GLY A 109 41.90 -22.80 4.74
CA GLY A 109 42.36 -24.15 4.43
C GLY A 109 42.14 -24.54 2.97
N ALA A 110 43.13 -24.24 2.13
CA ALA A 110 43.63 -25.04 1.00
C ALA A 110 44.07 -24.12 -0.14
N ASP A 111 45.32 -23.66 -0.11
CA ASP A 111 46.46 -24.33 -0.76
C ASP A 111 46.47 -24.06 -2.27
N ASN A 112 47.20 -23.03 -2.71
CA ASN A 112 48.60 -23.17 -3.12
C ASN A 112 48.81 -24.31 -4.14
N LYS A 113 48.69 -23.98 -5.44
CA LYS A 113 49.59 -24.58 -6.42
C LYS A 113 49.83 -23.68 -7.63
N VAL A 114 51.10 -23.34 -7.79
CA VAL A 114 51.78 -22.96 -9.04
C VAL A 114 51.91 -24.19 -9.95
#